data_AF-A0A2S5CHS2-F1
#
_entry.id   AF-A0A2S5CHS2-F1
#
_cell.length_a   1.000
_cell.length_b   1.000
_cell.length_c   1.000
_cell.angle_alpha   90.00
_cell.angle_beta   90.00
_cell.angle_gamma   90.00
#
_symmetry.space_group_name_H-M   'P 1'
#
loop_
_entity.id
_entity.type
_entity.pdbx_description
1 polymer ?
#
loop_
_entity_poly.entity_id
_entity_poly.type
_entity_poly.pdbx_seq_one_letter_code
_entity_poly.pdbx_strand_id
1 'polypeptide(L)'
;MLMDNLLIIAFILLIVLANALVSFAVVCSDAFEPRQKAFQLLLIWLVPVFGAAFLWAVLREERPFKFKKGYGTDVDDDLGYLPLRQHRDSDVDD
;
A
#
# COMPACT_ATOMS: atom_id res chain seq x y z
N MET A 1 8.36 5.68 -20.76
CA MET A 1 7.19 5.35 -19.93
C MET A 1 6.27 4.31 -20.57
N LEU A 2 5.62 4.54 -21.72
CA LEU A 2 4.70 3.55 -22.30
C LEU A 2 5.40 2.24 -22.72
N MET A 3 6.55 2.35 -23.40
CA MET A 3 7.34 1.20 -23.84
C MET A 3 7.92 0.40 -22.67
N ASP A 4 8.40 1.08 -21.62
CA ASP A 4 8.96 0.44 -20.42
C ASP A 4 7.88 -0.37 -19.69
N ASN A 5 6.68 0.20 -19.54
CA ASN A 5 5.54 -0.48 -18.94
C ASN A 5 5.13 -1.72 -19.77
N LEU A 6 5.17 -1.62 -21.09
CA LEU A 6 4.87 -2.75 -21.98
C LEU A 6 5.87 -3.90 -21.80
N LEU A 7 7.16 -3.58 -21.68
CA LEU A 7 8.21 -4.57 -21.41
C LEU A 7 8.04 -5.23 -20.03
N ILE A 8 7.72 -4.44 -19.01
CA ILE A 8 7.45 -4.96 -17.66
C ILE A 8 6.24 -5.90 -17.66
N ILE A 9 5.14 -5.50 -18.31
CA ILE A 9 3.93 -6.32 -18.43
C ILE A 9 4.24 -7.62 -19.19
N ALA A 10 4.95 -7.54 -20.32
CA ALA A 10 5.33 -8.71 -21.11
C ALA A 10 6.20 -9.68 -20.31
N PHE A 11 7.13 -9.15 -19.52
CA PHE A 11 8.00 -9.94 -18.65
C PHE A 11 7.22 -10.66 -17.54
N ILE A 12 6.30 -9.95 -16.86
CA ILE A 12 5.41 -10.55 -15.87
C ILE A 12 4.57 -11.65 -16.51
N LEU A 13 4.01 -11.41 -17.69
CA LEU A 13 3.15 -12.34 -18.41
C LEU A 13 3.92 -13.62 -18.82
N LEU A 14 5.18 -13.46 -19.24
CA LEU A 14 6.09 -14.58 -19.52
C LEU A 14 6.31 -15.45 -18.26
N ILE A 15 6.58 -14.82 -17.11
CA ILE A 15 6.80 -15.53 -15.84
C ILE A 15 5.54 -16.29 -15.40
N VAL A 16 4.37 -15.67 -15.52
CA VAL A 16 3.08 -16.30 -15.19
C VAL A 16 2.82 -17.50 -16.10
N LEU A 17 3.07 -17.34 -17.41
CA LEU A 17 2.89 -18.42 -18.38
C LEU A 17 3.84 -19.59 -18.12
N ALA A 18 5.12 -19.31 -17.84
CA ALA A 18 6.09 -20.34 -17.48
C ALA A 18 5.69 -21.11 -16.21
N ASN A 19 5.23 -20.40 -15.16
CA ASN A 19 4.73 -21.04 -13.94
C ASN A 19 3.52 -21.93 -14.20
N ALA A 20 2.58 -21.48 -15.03
CA ALA A 20 1.41 -22.26 -15.41
C ALA A 20 1.79 -23.52 -16.21
N LEU A 21 2.70 -23.39 -17.18
CA LEU A 21 3.19 -24.52 -17.99
C LEU A 21 3.91 -25.57 -17.14
N VAL A 22 4.80 -25.14 -16.24
CA VAL A 22 5.52 -26.07 -15.34
C VAL A 22 4.54 -26.73 -14.37
N SER A 23 3.59 -25.97 -13.80
CA SER A 23 2.54 -26.53 -12.94
C SER A 23 1.71 -27.58 -13.69
N PHE A 24 1.31 -27.29 -14.93
CA PHE A 24 0.57 -28.24 -15.78
C PHE A 24 1.39 -29.49 -16.10
N ALA A 25 2.67 -29.33 -16.47
CA ALA A 25 3.57 -30.43 -16.75
C ALA A 25 3.76 -31.35 -15.52
N VAL A 26 3.88 -30.78 -14.32
CA VAL A 26 3.99 -31.55 -13.06
C VAL A 26 2.71 -32.31 -12.76
N VAL A 27 1.53 -31.71 -12.97
CA VAL A 27 0.24 -32.39 -12.77
C VAL A 27 0.08 -33.55 -13.75
N CYS A 28 0.34 -33.33 -15.04
CA CYS A 28 0.19 -34.32 -16.10
C CYS A 28 1.28 -35.40 -16.14
N SER A 29 2.42 -35.21 -15.46
CA SER A 29 3.51 -36.19 -15.48
C SER A 29 3.22 -37.39 -14.60
N ASP A 30 3.09 -38.61 -15.12
CA ASP A 30 2.96 -39.82 -14.30
C ASP A 30 4.27 -40.26 -13.60
N ALA A 31 5.34 -39.49 -13.75
CA ALA A 31 6.66 -39.84 -13.22
C ALA A 31 6.79 -39.66 -11.69
N PHE A 32 5.88 -38.92 -11.06
CA PHE A 32 5.97 -38.55 -9.65
C PHE A 32 4.79 -39.09 -8.84
N GLU A 33 5.07 -39.61 -7.65
CA GLU A 33 4.01 -39.95 -6.69
C GLU A 33 3.16 -38.72 -6.35
N PRO A 34 1.86 -38.88 -6.05
CA PRO A 34 0.95 -37.76 -5.78
C PRO A 34 1.45 -36.80 -4.68
N ARG A 35 2.12 -37.34 -3.66
CA ARG A 35 2.71 -36.54 -2.57
C ARG A 35 3.89 -35.70 -3.04
N GLN A 36 4.76 -36.25 -3.90
CA GLN A 36 5.91 -35.52 -4.45
C GLN A 36 5.47 -34.40 -5.39
N LYS A 37 4.45 -34.65 -6.22
CA LYS A 37 3.82 -33.62 -7.06
C LYS A 37 3.29 -32.46 -6.23
N ALA A 38 2.62 -32.75 -5.11
CA ALA A 38 2.07 -31.72 -4.23
C ALA A 38 3.17 -30.84 -3.63
N PHE A 39 4.27 -31.41 -3.15
CA PHE A 39 5.42 -30.65 -2.67
C PHE A 39 6.05 -29.79 -3.76
N GLN A 40 6.16 -30.32 -4.98
CA GLN A 40 6.77 -29.61 -6.09
C GLN A 40 5.91 -28.43 -6.56
N LEU A 41 4.58 -28.60 -6.61
CA LEU A 41 3.63 -27.51 -6.81
C LEU A 41 3.70 -26.46 -5.70
N LEU A 42 3.79 -26.89 -4.44
CA LEU A 42 3.91 -26.00 -3.29
C LEU A 42 5.20 -25.15 -3.39
N LEU A 43 6.32 -25.76 -3.80
CA LEU A 43 7.59 -25.06 -4.01
C LEU A 43 7.53 -24.06 -5.18
N ILE A 44 6.91 -24.43 -6.30
CA ILE A 44 6.71 -23.52 -7.45
C ILE A 44 5.92 -22.27 -7.03
N TRP A 45 4.87 -22.48 -6.23
CA TRP A 45 4.00 -21.40 -5.76
C TRP A 45 4.53 -20.66 -4.53
N LEU A 46 5.55 -21.20 -3.85
CA LEU A 46 6.16 -20.57 -2.67
C LEU A 46 6.71 -19.18 -3.04
N VAL A 47 7.47 -19.08 -4.12
CA VAL A 47 8.11 -17.82 -4.54
C VAL A 47 7.08 -16.71 -4.82
N PRO A 48 6.04 -16.90 -5.67
CA PRO A 48 5.06 -15.85 -5.92
C PRO A 48 4.21 -15.51 -4.69
N VAL A 49 3.84 -16.49 -3.86
CA VAL A 49 3.02 -16.24 -2.66
C VAL A 49 3.81 -15.48 -1.60
N PHE A 50 5.02 -15.93 -1.28
CA PHE A 50 5.87 -15.25 -0.29
C PHE A 50 6.37 -13.90 -0.83
N GLY A 51 6.67 -13.79 -2.12
CA GLY A 51 7.02 -12.52 -2.75
C GLY A 51 5.90 -11.49 -2.65
N ALA A 52 4.65 -11.88 -2.92
CA ALA A 52 3.49 -11.02 -2.77
C ALA A 52 3.25 -10.63 -1.30
N ALA A 53 3.35 -11.59 -0.37
CA ALA A 53 3.21 -11.32 1.06
C ALA A 53 4.29 -10.37 1.60
N PHE A 54 5.53 -10.53 1.16
CA PHE A 54 6.65 -9.65 1.51
C PHE A 54 6.45 -8.24 0.96
N LEU A 55 6.13 -8.11 -0.33
CA LEU A 55 5.80 -6.81 -0.95
C LEU A 55 4.63 -6.12 -0.23
N TRP A 56 3.60 -6.88 0.15
CA TRP A 56 2.48 -6.36 0.91
C TRP A 56 2.89 -5.88 2.31
N ALA A 57 3.75 -6.63 3.01
CA ALA A 57 4.25 -6.24 4.33
C ALA A 57 5.06 -4.94 4.26
N VAL A 58 5.97 -4.82 3.29
CA VAL A 58 6.75 -3.60 3.05
C VAL A 58 5.84 -2.43 2.67
N LEU A 59 4.89 -2.64 1.75
CA LEU A 59 3.94 -1.61 1.35
C LEU A 59 3.04 -1.13 2.51
N ARG A 60 2.79 -1.97 3.51
CA ARG A 60 1.98 -1.61 4.68
C ARG A 60 2.72 -0.66 5.62
N GLU A 61 4.04 -0.79 5.74
CA GLU A 61 4.86 0.12 6.55
C GLU A 61 4.97 1.51 5.93
N GLU A 62 4.97 1.61 4.60
CA GLU A 62 5.06 2.88 3.87
C GLU A 62 3.75 3.68 3.82
N ARG A 63 2.60 3.10 4.19
CA ARG A 63 1.35 3.86 4.30
C ARG A 63 1.27 4.50 5.69
N PRO A 64 1.51 5.82 5.86
CA PRO A 64 1.05 6.48 7.07
C PRO A 64 -0.46 6.26 7.13
N PHE A 65 -0.91 5.57 8.17
CA PHE A 65 -2.32 5.34 8.46
C PHE A 65 -2.96 6.74 8.61
N LYS A 66 -3.45 7.32 7.52
CA LYS A 66 -4.17 8.59 7.54
C LYS A 66 -5.52 8.30 8.18
N PHE A 67 -5.54 8.24 9.50
CA PHE A 67 -6.75 8.31 10.27
C PHE A 67 -7.37 9.67 9.97
N LYS A 68 -8.32 9.72 9.03
CA LYS A 68 -9.21 10.87 8.91
C LYS A 68 -10.03 10.88 10.19
N LYS A 69 -9.54 11.59 11.20
CA LYS A 69 -10.33 11.97 12.36
C LYS A 69 -11.37 12.98 11.85
N GLY A 70 -12.51 12.48 11.40
CA GLY A 70 -13.72 13.30 11.30
C GLY A 70 -14.18 13.58 12.72
N TYR A 71 -13.68 14.65 13.32
CA TYR A 71 -14.24 15.22 14.53
C TYR A 71 -14.39 16.70 14.27
N GLY A 72 -15.60 17.09 13.88
CA GLY A 72 -15.97 18.48 13.65
C GLY A 72 -15.62 19.30 14.88
N THR A 73 -14.79 20.31 14.67
CA THR A 73 -14.66 21.48 15.53
C THR A 73 -14.10 22.58 14.65
N ASP A 74 -14.87 22.92 13.62
CA ASP A 74 -14.72 24.16 12.85
C ASP A 74 -15.71 25.14 13.48
N VAL A 75 -15.50 25.41 14.76
CA VAL A 75 -16.22 26.40 15.54
C VAL A 75 -15.12 27.11 16.34
N ASP A 76 -15.06 28.43 16.18
CA ASP A 76 -14.29 29.39 16.99
C ASP A 76 -12.94 29.94 16.48
N ASP A 77 -12.78 30.20 15.17
CA ASP A 77 -11.65 31.05 14.68
C ASP A 77 -12.08 32.24 13.80
N ASP A 78 -13.36 32.63 13.83
CA ASP A 78 -13.88 33.78 13.06
C ASP A 78 -14.73 34.75 13.89
N LEU A 79 -14.44 34.87 15.19
CA LEU A 79 -15.03 35.89 16.05
C LEU A 79 -14.05 37.05 16.28
N GLY A 80 -13.99 37.93 15.28
CA GLY A 80 -13.80 39.37 15.44
C GLY A 80 -12.65 39.83 16.34
N TYR A 81 -11.51 40.14 15.71
CA TYR A 81 -10.60 41.17 16.18
C TYR A 81 -11.32 42.54 16.18
N LEU A 82 -12.23 42.74 17.14
CA LEU A 82 -12.66 44.07 17.53
C LEU A 82 -11.51 44.71 18.31
N PRO A 83 -11.05 45.93 17.96
CA PRO A 83 -10.07 46.63 18.76
C PRO A 83 -10.71 46.99 20.11
N LEU A 84 -10.37 46.24 21.15
CA LEU A 84 -10.80 46.55 22.50
C LEU A 84 -10.04 47.78 23.02
N ARG A 85 -10.82 48.84 23.20
CA ARG A 85 -10.78 49.74 24.35
C ARG A 85 -9.57 50.68 24.43
N GLN A 86 -9.74 51.85 23.84
CA GLN A 86 -9.03 53.07 24.23
C GLN A 86 -9.47 53.46 25.65
N HIS A 87 -8.76 52.97 26.65
CA HIS A 87 -8.76 53.53 28.01
C HIS A 87 -7.40 54.21 28.19
N ARG A 88 -7.37 55.52 27.98
CA ARG A 88 -6.29 56.37 28.50
C ARG A 88 -6.98 57.38 29.39
N ASP A 89 -7.14 56.98 30.64
CA ASP A 89 -7.30 57.91 31.73
C ASP A 89 -5.94 58.55 31.94
N SER A 90 -5.90 59.87 31.88
CA SER A 90 -4.81 60.68 32.42
C SER A 90 -5.41 62.02 32.75
N ASP A 91 -6.18 62.01 33.85
CA ASP A 91 -6.16 63.11 34.80
C ASP A 91 -4.78 63.11 35.51
N VAL A 92 -4.45 64.22 36.19
CA VAL A 92 -3.29 64.45 37.09
C VAL A 92 -2.02 64.95 36.35
N ASP A 93 -1.43 66.14 36.53
CA ASP A 93 -1.48 67.18 37.58
C ASP A 93 -0.93 68.54 37.04
N ASP A 94 -1.25 69.61 37.79
CA ASP A 94 -0.68 70.98 37.90
C ASP A 94 -0.87 72.06 36.81
#